data_AF-A0A7S3RET1-F1
#
_entry.id   AF-A0A7S3RET1-F1
#
_cell.length_a   1.000
_cell.length_b   1.000
_cell.length_c   1.000
_cell.angle_alpha   90.00
_cell.angle_beta   90.00
_cell.angle_gamma   90.00
#
_symmetry.space_group_name_H-M   'P 1'
#
loop_
_entity.id
_entity.type
_entity.pdbx_description
1 polymer ?
#
loop_
_entity_poly.entity_id
_entity_poly.type
_entity_poly.pdbx_seq_one_letter_code
_entity_poly.pdbx_strand_id
1 'polypeptide(L)'
;GPMGGGAASPVCSVATEPPDVDPAHFERAYRARGSAVVIRNATRFSALAQGFRNATSVEALRSAFGSVHVTVSSANAFSYGRKRMLLKDYLNSMSDIDYNGESKDSSGSIYYWFGEHGEELAPLLKRYPLPKLAISSAEADLLAFTVDSA
;
A
#
# COMPACT_ATOMS: atom_id res chain seq x y z
N GLY A 1 3.08 39.70 38.42
CA GLY A 1 4.11 39.21 37.48
C GLY A 1 3.42 38.62 36.27
N PRO A 2 3.94 38.81 35.04
CA PRO A 2 3.29 38.25 33.87
C PRO A 2 3.55 36.73 33.82
N MET A 3 2.49 35.97 33.49
CA MET A 3 2.57 34.53 33.27
C MET A 3 3.34 34.25 31.98
N GLY A 4 4.31 33.34 32.07
CA GLY A 4 5.13 32.90 30.95
C GLY A 4 4.27 32.27 29.85
N GLY A 5 4.40 32.79 28.63
CA GLY A 5 3.87 32.16 27.44
C GLY A 5 4.57 30.83 27.21
N GLY A 6 3.83 29.72 27.38
CA GLY A 6 4.29 28.41 26.96
C GLY A 6 4.51 28.41 25.45
N ALA A 7 5.76 28.24 25.02
CA ALA A 7 6.06 27.96 23.63
C ALA A 7 5.35 26.65 23.26
N ALA A 8 4.42 26.72 22.31
CA ALA A 8 3.75 25.53 21.80
C ALA A 8 4.80 24.56 21.25
N SER A 9 4.79 23.32 21.73
CA SER A 9 5.65 22.26 21.21
C SER A 9 5.43 22.15 19.69
N PRO A 10 6.49 22.07 18.88
CA PRO A 10 6.34 21.96 17.44
C PRO A 10 5.57 20.68 17.10
N VAL A 11 4.50 20.82 16.32
CA VAL A 11 3.75 19.68 15.80
C VAL A 11 4.64 18.95 14.81
N CYS A 12 5.01 17.71 15.13
CA CYS A 12 5.68 16.82 14.19
C CYS A 12 4.72 16.51 13.03
N SER A 13 4.88 17.20 11.90
CA SER A 13 4.09 16.97 10.68
C SER A 13 4.94 16.31 9.60
N VAL A 14 4.38 15.36 8.87
CA VAL A 14 4.98 14.81 7.65
C VAL A 14 4.77 15.80 6.50
N ALA A 15 5.82 16.08 5.71
CA ALA A 15 5.73 16.95 4.56
C ALA A 15 4.78 16.38 3.48
N THR A 16 4.22 17.25 2.65
CA THR A 16 3.34 16.85 1.54
C THR A 16 3.75 17.50 0.25
N GLU A 17 3.71 16.76 -0.85
CA GLU A 17 4.11 17.24 -2.19
C GLU A 17 3.01 16.94 -3.23
N PRO A 18 2.96 17.68 -4.35
CA PRO A 18 2.05 17.40 -5.45
C PRO A 18 2.52 16.19 -6.28
N PRO A 19 1.66 15.60 -7.14
CA PRO A 19 1.99 14.39 -7.88
C PRO A 19 3.08 14.57 -8.94
N ASP A 20 3.33 15.81 -9.36
CA ASP A 20 4.31 16.23 -10.36
C ASP A 20 5.59 16.81 -9.74
N VAL A 21 5.87 16.51 -8.46
CA VAL A 21 7.11 16.91 -7.80
C VAL A 21 8.33 16.51 -8.62
N ASP A 22 9.26 17.46 -8.76
CA ASP A 22 10.50 17.25 -9.49
C ASP A 22 11.31 16.09 -8.86
N PRO A 23 11.70 15.06 -9.63
CA PRO A 23 12.48 13.93 -9.10
C PRO A 23 13.79 14.35 -8.43
N ALA A 24 14.47 15.37 -8.95
CA ALA A 24 15.74 15.81 -8.38
C ALA A 24 15.53 16.53 -7.03
N HIS A 25 14.47 17.31 -6.91
CA HIS A 25 14.01 17.84 -5.62
C HIS A 25 13.63 16.71 -4.65
N PHE A 26 12.82 15.73 -5.07
CA PHE A 26 12.41 14.61 -4.23
C PHE A 26 13.61 13.83 -3.67
N GLU A 27 14.60 13.57 -4.52
CA GLU A 27 15.82 12.86 -4.14
C GLU A 27 16.60 13.63 -3.06
N ARG A 28 16.83 14.94 -3.27
CA ARG A 28 17.64 15.76 -2.34
C ARG A 28 16.91 16.10 -1.04
N ALA A 29 15.60 16.34 -1.10
CA ALA A 29 14.81 16.82 0.03
C ALA A 29 14.33 15.68 0.93
N TYR A 30 14.05 14.50 0.36
CA TYR A 30 13.42 13.40 1.08
C TYR A 30 14.26 12.13 1.08
N ARG A 31 14.57 11.56 -0.09
CA ARG A 31 15.19 10.23 -0.19
C ARG A 31 16.60 10.19 0.41
N ALA A 32 17.49 11.08 -0.03
CA ALA A 32 18.88 11.14 0.46
C ALA A 32 18.99 11.45 1.96
N ARG A 33 17.92 12.01 2.55
CA ARG A 33 17.85 12.39 3.98
C ARG A 33 17.07 11.39 4.83
N GLY A 34 16.51 10.34 4.24
CA GLY A 34 15.62 9.40 4.94
C GLY A 34 14.37 10.07 5.54
N SER A 35 13.91 11.18 4.95
CA SER A 35 12.79 11.95 5.48
C SER A 35 11.46 11.52 4.84
N ALA A 36 10.43 11.34 5.67
CA ALA A 36 9.10 10.93 5.20
C ALA A 36 8.38 12.08 4.45
N VAL A 37 7.65 11.73 3.41
CA VAL A 37 6.83 12.66 2.61
C VAL A 37 5.60 11.95 2.06
N VAL A 38 4.48 12.67 1.96
CA VAL A 38 3.24 12.19 1.33
C VAL A 38 3.05 12.87 -0.02
N ILE A 39 3.12 12.09 -1.11
CA ILE A 39 2.78 12.57 -2.45
C ILE A 39 1.27 12.52 -2.63
N ARG A 40 0.62 13.69 -2.64
CA ARG A 40 -0.84 13.78 -2.75
C ARG A 40 -1.27 13.53 -4.19
N ASN A 41 -2.40 12.86 -4.36
CA ASN A 41 -3.00 12.60 -5.68
C ASN A 41 -2.08 11.89 -6.68
N ALA A 42 -1.02 11.22 -6.23
CA ALA A 42 -0.06 10.48 -7.07
C ALA A 42 -0.75 9.52 -8.05
N THR A 43 -1.90 8.98 -7.64
CA THR A 43 -2.72 8.02 -8.38
C THR A 43 -4.14 8.55 -8.65
N ARG A 44 -4.44 9.84 -8.50
CA ARG A 44 -5.84 10.30 -8.64
C ARG A 44 -6.26 10.55 -10.09
N PHE A 45 -5.33 11.05 -10.92
CA PHE A 45 -5.64 11.67 -12.20
C PHE A 45 -5.26 10.86 -13.45
N SER A 46 -4.72 9.65 -13.30
CA SER A 46 -4.43 8.80 -14.46
C SER A 46 -5.63 7.92 -14.82
N ALA A 47 -5.92 7.73 -16.11
CA ALA A 47 -6.87 6.71 -16.58
C ALA A 47 -6.50 5.31 -16.03
N LEU A 48 -5.20 5.08 -15.85
CA LEU A 48 -4.64 3.92 -15.16
C LEU A 48 -5.15 3.76 -13.74
N ALA A 49 -5.37 4.84 -12.99
CA ALA A 49 -5.85 4.75 -11.63
C ALA A 49 -7.32 4.39 -11.50
N GLN A 50 -8.17 4.81 -12.44
CA GLN A 50 -9.54 4.34 -12.45
C GLN A 50 -9.61 2.86 -12.83
N GLY A 51 -8.79 2.44 -13.79
CA GLY A 51 -8.60 1.02 -14.10
C GLY A 51 -8.13 0.22 -12.88
N PHE A 52 -7.14 0.75 -12.15
CA PHE A 52 -6.62 0.13 -10.92
C PHE A 52 -7.73 -0.01 -9.88
N ARG A 53 -8.43 1.08 -9.55
CA ARG A 53 -9.55 1.07 -8.59
C ARG A 53 -10.61 0.03 -8.94
N ASN A 54 -10.97 -0.07 -10.21
CA ASN A 54 -11.95 -1.07 -10.66
C ASN A 54 -11.39 -2.49 -10.55
N ALA A 55 -10.12 -2.71 -10.90
CA ALA A 55 -9.46 -4.00 -10.83
C ALA A 55 -9.17 -4.45 -9.39
N THR A 56 -9.04 -3.51 -8.46
CA THR A 56 -8.81 -3.77 -7.04
C THR A 56 -10.07 -3.64 -6.18
N SER A 57 -11.26 -3.61 -6.77
CA SER A 57 -12.50 -3.74 -6.00
C SER A 57 -12.56 -5.15 -5.37
N VAL A 58 -13.25 -5.28 -4.24
CA VAL A 58 -13.40 -6.58 -3.57
C VAL A 58 -14.00 -7.62 -4.52
N GLU A 59 -15.03 -7.23 -5.29
CA GLU A 59 -15.70 -8.09 -6.26
C GLU A 59 -14.76 -8.50 -7.40
N ALA A 60 -13.99 -7.55 -7.94
CA ALA A 60 -13.05 -7.79 -9.03
C ALA A 60 -11.91 -8.72 -8.58
N LEU A 61 -11.31 -8.45 -7.42
CA LEU A 61 -10.28 -9.31 -6.83
C LEU A 61 -10.81 -10.71 -6.54
N ARG A 62 -12.02 -10.82 -5.98
CA ARG A 62 -12.66 -12.10 -5.73
C ARG A 62 -12.93 -12.87 -7.02
N SER A 63 -13.40 -12.20 -8.07
CA SER A 63 -13.71 -12.83 -9.35
C SER A 63 -12.45 -13.28 -10.09
N ALA A 64 -11.39 -12.48 -10.10
CA ALA A 64 -10.20 -12.75 -10.89
C ALA A 64 -9.18 -13.62 -10.15
N PHE A 65 -9.06 -13.45 -8.83
CA PHE A 65 -8.00 -14.07 -8.01
C PHE A 65 -8.56 -14.87 -6.84
N GLY A 66 -9.87 -15.09 -6.74
CA GLY A 66 -10.48 -15.74 -5.58
C GLY A 66 -9.99 -17.17 -5.30
N SER A 67 -9.46 -17.88 -6.29
CA SER A 67 -8.87 -19.22 -6.17
C SER A 67 -7.39 -19.24 -5.77
N VAL A 68 -6.75 -18.07 -5.72
CA VAL A 68 -5.36 -17.93 -5.27
C VAL A 68 -5.29 -18.17 -3.78
N HIS A 69 -4.25 -18.87 -3.34
CA HIS A 69 -3.95 -19.01 -1.92
C HIS A 69 -3.07 -17.86 -1.45
N VAL A 70 -3.50 -17.18 -0.39
CA VAL A 70 -2.78 -16.09 0.26
C VAL A 70 -2.40 -16.48 1.69
N THR A 71 -1.34 -15.88 2.20
CA THR A 71 -0.93 -16.01 3.61
C THR A 71 -1.48 -14.83 4.38
N VAL A 72 -2.22 -15.11 5.44
CA VAL A 72 -2.75 -14.11 6.36
C VAL A 72 -2.17 -14.31 7.74
N SER A 73 -2.08 -13.23 8.51
CA SER A 73 -1.63 -13.25 9.90
C SER A 73 -2.67 -12.59 10.80
N SER A 74 -2.86 -13.12 12.02
CA SER A 74 -3.77 -12.50 12.99
C SER A 74 -3.14 -11.27 13.65
N ALA A 75 -3.93 -10.21 13.80
CA ALA A 75 -3.49 -8.96 14.43
C ALA A 75 -3.32 -9.08 15.96
N ASN A 76 -3.99 -10.04 16.59
CA ASN A 76 -4.08 -10.16 18.05
C ASN A 76 -3.05 -11.12 18.67
N ALA A 77 -2.31 -11.89 17.85
CA ALA A 77 -1.29 -12.79 18.35
C ALA A 77 0.09 -12.18 18.07
N PHE A 78 0.88 -11.98 19.13
CA PHE A 78 2.32 -11.85 19.00
C PHE A 78 2.84 -13.05 18.16
N SER A 79 3.14 -12.78 16.90
CA SER A 79 4.05 -13.50 15.99
C SER A 79 3.79 -14.95 15.52
N TYR A 80 2.71 -15.68 15.84
CA TYR A 80 2.69 -17.13 15.49
C TYR A 80 1.53 -17.69 14.65
N GLY A 81 0.47 -16.94 14.37
CA GLY A 81 -0.64 -17.45 13.56
C GLY A 81 -0.54 -17.07 12.09
N ARG A 82 0.34 -17.69 11.29
CA ARG A 82 0.24 -17.61 9.82
C ARG A 82 -0.70 -18.69 9.33
N LYS A 83 -1.66 -18.32 8.50
CA LYS A 83 -2.61 -19.25 7.89
C LYS A 83 -2.64 -19.02 6.39
N ARG A 84 -2.65 -20.12 5.63
CA ARG A 84 -2.90 -20.07 4.19
C ARG A 84 -4.40 -20.27 3.94
N MET A 85 -5.01 -19.42 3.13
CA MET A 85 -6.42 -19.53 2.75
C MET A 85 -6.66 -18.99 1.34
N LEU A 86 -7.83 -19.26 0.77
CA LEU A 86 -8.19 -18.68 -0.52
C LEU A 86 -8.44 -17.18 -0.36
N LEU A 87 -8.02 -16.39 -1.37
CA LEU A 87 -8.23 -14.95 -1.37
C LEU A 87 -9.73 -14.61 -1.23
N LYS A 88 -10.62 -15.37 -1.87
CA LYS A 88 -12.07 -15.15 -1.71
C LYS A 88 -12.53 -15.27 -0.26
N ASP A 89 -11.97 -16.21 0.49
CA ASP A 89 -12.36 -16.47 1.88
C ASP A 89 -11.86 -15.34 2.79
N TYR A 90 -10.63 -14.86 2.53
CA TYR A 90 -10.10 -13.66 3.17
C TYR A 90 -10.94 -12.41 2.87
N LEU A 91 -11.25 -12.16 1.59
CA LEU A 91 -12.05 -11.00 1.18
C LEU A 91 -13.45 -11.03 1.82
N ASN A 92 -14.10 -12.19 1.87
CA ASN A 92 -15.39 -12.35 2.52
C ASN A 92 -15.29 -12.07 4.03
N SER A 93 -14.19 -12.48 4.68
CA SER A 93 -13.98 -12.19 6.10
C SER A 93 -13.89 -10.70 6.41
N MET A 94 -13.41 -9.87 5.48
CA MET A 94 -13.36 -8.41 5.66
C MET A 94 -14.75 -7.76 5.58
N SER A 95 -15.64 -8.28 4.74
CA SER A 95 -17.03 -7.79 4.66
C SER A 95 -17.90 -8.17 5.87
N ASP A 96 -17.46 -9.15 6.66
CA ASP A 96 -18.14 -9.61 7.86
C ASP A 96 -17.64 -8.93 9.15
N ILE A 97 -16.64 -8.05 9.06
CA ILE A 97 -16.19 -7.20 10.17
C ILE A 97 -17.19 -6.05 10.30
N ASP A 98 -17.97 -6.07 11.38
CA ASP A 98 -18.85 -4.94 11.70
C ASP A 98 -18.00 -3.71 12.09
N TYR A 99 -18.54 -2.50 11.99
CA TYR A 99 -17.85 -1.22 12.28
C TYR A 99 -17.22 -1.16 13.69
N ASN A 100 -17.64 -2.05 14.59
CA ASN A 100 -17.11 -2.21 15.94
C ASN A 100 -15.86 -3.10 16.03
N GLY A 101 -15.35 -3.62 14.90
CA GLY A 101 -14.15 -4.45 14.85
C GLY A 101 -14.33 -5.89 15.34
N GLU A 102 -15.57 -6.32 15.59
CA GLU A 102 -15.87 -7.69 16.00
C GLU A 102 -16.01 -8.58 14.76
N SER A 103 -15.11 -9.55 14.63
CA SER A 103 -15.20 -10.62 13.64
C SER A 103 -16.38 -11.54 13.98
N LYS A 104 -17.22 -11.87 12.98
CA LYS A 104 -18.27 -12.91 13.11
C LYS A 104 -17.72 -14.33 13.12
N ASP A 105 -16.43 -14.52 12.88
CA ASP A 105 -15.81 -15.83 13.12
C ASP A 105 -15.81 -16.12 14.62
N SER A 106 -16.04 -17.37 15.01
CA SER A 106 -16.10 -17.78 16.42
C SER A 106 -14.77 -17.60 17.17
N SER A 107 -13.72 -17.11 16.49
CA SER A 107 -12.39 -16.87 17.06
C SER A 107 -12.08 -15.40 17.33
N GLY A 108 -12.95 -14.46 16.92
CA GLY A 108 -12.75 -13.01 17.10
C GLY A 108 -11.46 -12.48 16.45
N SER A 109 -10.88 -13.21 15.49
CA SER A 109 -9.55 -12.91 14.98
C SER A 109 -9.61 -12.04 13.74
N ILE A 110 -9.07 -10.82 13.84
CA ILE A 110 -8.82 -9.97 12.67
C ILE A 110 -7.55 -10.47 11.98
N TYR A 111 -7.69 -10.79 10.69
CA TYR A 111 -6.56 -11.19 9.86
C TYR A 111 -6.14 -10.04 8.94
N TYR A 112 -4.84 -9.82 8.82
CA TYR A 112 -4.27 -8.94 7.79
C TYR A 112 -3.47 -9.77 6.79
N TRP A 113 -3.42 -9.26 5.57
CA TRP A 113 -2.66 -9.87 4.49
C TRP A 113 -1.16 -9.76 4.81
N PHE A 114 -0.45 -10.90 4.94
CA PHE A 114 0.93 -10.95 5.40
C PHE A 114 1.88 -11.50 4.33
N GLY A 115 2.91 -10.72 3.99
CA GLY A 115 4.01 -11.13 3.11
C GLY A 115 4.00 -10.42 1.76
N GLU A 116 4.99 -10.76 0.94
CA GLU A 116 5.07 -10.32 -0.45
C GLU A 116 4.26 -11.29 -1.31
N HIS A 117 3.22 -10.79 -1.99
CA HIS A 117 2.37 -11.57 -2.90
C HIS A 117 2.59 -11.16 -4.36
N GLY A 118 3.83 -10.79 -4.65
CA GLY A 118 4.24 -10.28 -5.95
C GLY A 118 3.99 -11.30 -7.05
N GLU A 119 4.13 -12.60 -6.77
CA GLU A 119 3.93 -13.66 -7.75
C GLU A 119 2.45 -13.93 -8.01
N GLU A 120 1.64 -14.06 -6.96
CA GLU A 120 0.23 -14.41 -7.12
C GLU A 120 -0.61 -13.29 -7.73
N LEU A 121 -0.20 -12.04 -7.51
CA LEU A 121 -0.80 -10.85 -8.09
C LEU A 121 0.04 -10.24 -9.21
N ALA A 122 1.07 -10.93 -9.70
CA ALA A 122 1.96 -10.43 -10.74
C ALA A 122 1.21 -9.85 -11.96
N PRO A 123 0.12 -10.47 -12.46
CA PRO A 123 -0.62 -9.91 -13.60
C PRO A 123 -1.25 -8.55 -13.30
N LEU A 124 -1.69 -8.33 -12.07
CA LEU A 124 -2.24 -7.05 -11.62
C LEU A 124 -1.14 -6.00 -11.48
N LEU A 125 -0.03 -6.35 -10.83
CA LEU A 125 1.10 -5.45 -10.59
C LEU A 125 1.80 -5.02 -11.89
N LYS A 126 1.91 -5.92 -12.88
CA LYS A 126 2.44 -5.59 -14.22
C LYS A 126 1.58 -4.55 -14.96
N ARG A 127 0.27 -4.55 -14.73
CA ARG A 127 -0.66 -3.64 -15.42
C ARG A 127 -0.68 -2.24 -14.82
N TYR A 128 -0.21 -2.08 -13.58
CA TYR A 128 -0.27 -0.84 -12.82
C TYR A 128 1.09 -0.54 -12.19
N PRO A 129 2.05 -0.01 -12.99
CA PRO A 129 3.39 0.27 -12.51
C PRO A 129 3.36 1.33 -11.39
N LEU A 130 4.34 1.22 -10.48
CA LEU A 130 4.50 2.16 -9.39
C LEU A 130 4.81 3.58 -9.91
N PRO A 131 4.50 4.63 -9.13
CA PRO A 131 4.90 5.99 -9.48
C PRO A 131 6.42 6.08 -9.68
N LYS A 132 6.87 6.96 -10.59
CA LYS A 132 8.30 7.15 -10.89
C LYS A 132 9.17 7.41 -9.65
N LEU A 133 8.59 8.03 -8.63
CA LEU A 133 9.26 8.36 -7.36
C LEU A 133 9.40 7.17 -6.40
N ALA A 134 8.72 6.05 -6.67
CA ALA A 134 8.82 4.82 -5.87
C ALA A 134 10.01 3.95 -6.29
N ILE A 135 10.53 4.16 -7.50
CA ILE A 135 11.67 3.44 -8.05
C ILE A 135 12.91 4.29 -7.78
N SER A 136 14.00 3.69 -7.29
CA SER A 136 15.26 4.42 -7.20
C SER A 136 15.77 4.75 -8.62
N SER A 137 16.55 5.83 -8.80
CA SER A 137 17.15 6.12 -10.12
C SER A 137 17.96 4.94 -10.64
N ALA A 138 18.65 4.22 -9.75
CA ALA A 138 19.41 3.01 -10.08
C ALA A 138 18.53 1.85 -10.59
N GLU A 139 17.30 1.69 -10.07
CA GLU A 139 16.36 0.66 -10.53
C GLU A 139 15.59 1.08 -11.78
N ALA A 140 15.36 2.39 -11.98
CA ALA A 140 14.70 2.91 -13.17
C ALA A 140 15.56 2.69 -14.43
N ASP A 141 16.88 2.85 -14.32
CA ASP A 141 17.82 2.60 -15.42
C ASP A 141 17.91 1.11 -15.79
N LEU A 142 17.81 0.21 -14.80
CA LEU A 142 17.77 -1.24 -15.02
C LEU A 142 16.47 -1.72 -15.71
N LEU A 143 15.34 -1.07 -15.40
CA LEU A 143 14.05 -1.36 -16.03
C LEU A 143 13.95 -0.78 -17.46
N ALA A 144 14.62 0.35 -17.74
CA ALA A 144 14.67 0.91 -19.09
C ALA A 144 15.50 0.04 -20.06
N PHE A 145 16.58 -0.57 -19.58
CA PHE A 145 17.48 -1.40 -20.40
C PHE A 145 16.86 -2.73 -20.87
N THR A 146 15.83 -3.21 -20.18
CA THR A 146 15.19 -4.51 -20.49
C THR A 146 14.06 -4.42 -21.52
N VAL A 147 13.56 -3.21 -21.83
CA VAL A 147 12.46 -3.02 -22.80
C VAL A 147 12.98 -2.84 -24.24
N ASP A 148 14.23 -2.40 -24.42
CA ASP A 148 14.85 -2.25 -25.76
C ASP A 148 15.55 -3.53 -26.28
N SER A 149 15.43 -4.65 -25.56
CA SER A 149 16.09 -5.93 -25.93
C SER A 149 15.10 -7.05 -26.33
N ALA A 150 13.84 -6.73 -26.64
CA ALA A 150 12.81 -7.70 -27.05
C ALA A 150 12.28 -7.44 -28.46
#